data_AF-A0A940V126-F1
#
_entry.id   AF-A0A940V126-F1
#
_cell.length_a   1.000
_cell.length_b   1.000
_cell.length_c   1.000
_cell.angle_alpha   90.00
_cell.angle_beta   90.00
_cell.angle_gamma   90.00
#
_symmetry.space_group_name_H-M   'P 1'
#
loop_
_entity.id
_entity.type
_entity.pdbx_description
1 polymer ?
#
loop_
_entity_poly.entity_id
_entity_poly.type
_entity_poly.pdbx_seq_one_letter_code
_entity_poly.pdbx_strand_id
1 'polypeptide(L)' 'MGEVDKRGKLDEEPFSYKVSKDKKVFLYWHCKLVMILKEKDSKKFLERIENAELKEAQLIMAKITGNFKHGNEK' A
#
# COMPACT_ATOMS: atom_id res chain seq x y z
N MET A 1 -7.27 -8.28 -18.99
CA MET A 1 -6.73 -8.23 -17.61
C MET A 1 -5.84 -7.00 -17.54
N GLY A 2 -6.33 -5.89 -16.98
CA GLY A 2 -5.68 -4.59 -17.11
C GLY A 2 -4.33 -4.57 -16.40
N GLU A 3 -3.28 -4.22 -17.12
CA GLU A 3 -1.94 -3.99 -16.56
C GLU A 3 -1.97 -2.72 -15.72
N VAL A 4 -2.30 -2.90 -14.44
CA VAL A 4 -2.35 -1.85 -13.42
C VAL A 4 -1.00 -1.14 -13.25
N ASP A 5 0.11 -1.83 -13.52
CA ASP A 5 1.46 -1.27 -13.49
C ASP A 5 2.15 -1.50 -14.84
N LYS A 6 2.28 -0.44 -15.65
CA LYS A 6 2.97 -0.48 -16.97
C LYS A 6 4.46 -0.86 -16.88
N ARG A 7 5.02 -0.98 -15.67
CA ARG A 7 6.42 -1.34 -15.41
C ARG A 7 6.57 -2.65 -14.64
N GLY A 8 5.49 -3.39 -14.37
CA GLY A 8 5.48 -4.61 -13.56
C GLY A 8 5.95 -4.43 -12.10
N LYS A 9 6.11 -3.20 -11.62
CA LYS A 9 6.75 -2.90 -10.31
C LYS A 9 5.99 -3.48 -9.13
N LEU A 10 4.65 -3.55 -9.22
CA LEU A 10 3.79 -4.06 -8.15
C LEU A 10 3.62 -5.59 -8.19
N ASP A 11 4.02 -6.24 -9.28
CA ASP A 11 3.97 -7.70 -9.44
C ASP A 11 5.08 -8.38 -8.61
N GLU A 12 6.17 -7.66 -8.33
CA GLU A 12 7.25 -8.08 -7.42
C GLU A 12 6.91 -7.90 -5.92
N GLU A 13 5.66 -7.52 -5.61
CA GLU A 13 5.18 -7.26 -4.23
C GLU A 13 6.12 -6.36 -3.39
N PRO A 14 6.59 -5.22 -3.90
CA PRO A 14 7.63 -4.42 -3.25
C PRO A 14 7.14 -3.72 -1.98
N PHE A 15 5.81 -3.59 -1.80
CA PHE A 15 5.23 -3.03 -0.59
C PHE A 15 4.93 -4.12 0.44
N SER A 16 5.23 -3.82 1.69
CA SER A 16 4.85 -4.64 2.83
C SER A 16 4.39 -3.75 3.97
N TYR A 17 3.54 -4.26 4.85
CA TYR A 17 3.11 -3.52 6.03
C TYR A 17 3.30 -4.33 7.31
N LYS A 18 3.49 -3.62 8.42
CA LYS A 18 3.54 -4.21 9.76
C LYS A 18 2.64 -3.43 10.70
N VAL A 19 1.79 -4.14 11.43
CA VAL A 19 0.94 -3.56 12.47
C VAL A 19 1.65 -3.67 13.81
N SER A 20 1.72 -2.57 14.56
CA SER A 20 2.24 -2.55 15.93
C SER A 20 1.11 -2.60 16.95
N LYS A 21 1.44 -3.04 18.17
CA LYS A 21 0.53 -3.11 19.33
C LYS A 21 -0.15 -1.76 19.63
N ASP A 22 0.52 -0.66 19.29
CA ASP A 22 0.04 0.72 19.44
C ASP A 22 -0.96 1.14 18.33
N LYS A 23 -1.52 0.19 17.56
CA LYS A 23 -2.40 0.44 16.40
C LYS A 23 -1.77 1.33 15.32
N LYS A 24 -0.44 1.36 15.24
CA LYS A 24 0.32 2.02 14.18
C LYS A 24 0.61 1.03 13.06
N VAL A 25 0.53 1.49 11.82
CA VAL A 25 0.89 0.69 10.64
C VAL A 25 2.14 1.27 10.01
N PHE A 26 3.13 0.41 9.81
CA PHE A 26 4.40 0.74 9.20
C PHE A 26 4.40 0.20 7.78
N LEU A 27 4.49 1.08 6.79
CA LEU A 27 4.58 0.71 5.38
C LEU A 27 6.04 0.71 4.95
N TYR A 28 6.43 -0.38 4.31
CA TYR A 28 7.76 -0.62 3.77
C TYR A 28 7.69 -0.70 2.26
N TRP A 29 8.73 -0.20 1.60
CA TRP A 29 8.98 -0.35 0.17
C TRP A 29 10.39 -0.90 -0.02
N HIS A 30 10.53 -2.06 -0.66
CA HIS A 30 11.80 -2.79 -0.75
C HIS A 30 12.53 -2.90 0.61
N CYS A 31 11.81 -3.37 1.64
CA CYS A 31 12.30 -3.44 3.03
C CYS A 31 12.68 -2.12 3.72
N LYS A 32 12.46 -0.95 3.10
CA LYS A 32 12.70 0.36 3.71
C LYS A 32 11.40 0.97 4.21
N LEU A 33 11.37 1.45 5.45
CA LEU A 33 10.21 2.14 6.00
C LEU A 33 9.99 3.47 5.25
N VAL A 34 8.86 3.60 4.57
CA VAL A 34 8.53 4.79 3.77
C VAL A 34 7.43 5.63 4.41
N MET A 35 6.53 5.02 5.17
CA MET A 35 5.42 5.75 5.81
C MET A 35 4.96 5.04 7.08
N ILE A 36 4.46 5.83 8.03
CA ILE A 36 3.84 5.33 9.27
C ILE A 36 2.45 5.94 9.38
N LEU A 37 1.41 5.10 9.37
CA LEU A 37 0.03 5.50 9.63
C LEU A 37 -0.28 5.38 11.11
N LYS A 38 -1.01 6.36 11.65
CA LYS A 38 -1.36 6.44 13.06
C LYS A 38 -2.88 6.58 13.21
N GLU A 39 -3.39 6.12 14.35
CA GLU A 39 -4.77 6.33 14.82
C GLU A 39 -5.89 6.05 13.79
N LYS A 40 -6.37 7.10 13.11
CA LYS A 40 -7.48 7.02 12.16
C LYS A 40 -7.02 6.48 10.81
N ASP A 41 -5.84 6.88 10.35
CA ASP A 41 -5.28 6.45 9.07
C ASP A 41 -4.91 4.97 9.08
N SER A 42 -4.38 4.47 10.22
CA SER A 42 -4.07 3.05 10.36
C SER A 42 -5.32 2.18 10.32
N LYS A 43 -6.39 2.56 11.02
CA LYS A 43 -7.68 1.86 10.96
C LYS A 43 -8.24 1.82 9.54
N LYS A 44 -8.34 2.98 8.90
CA LYS A 44 -8.87 3.09 7.54
C LYS A 44 -8.05 2.29 6.53
N PHE A 45 -6.74 2.20 6.71
CA PHE A 45 -5.87 1.35 5.89
C PHE A 45 -6.15 -0.13 6.11
N LEU A 46 -6.24 -0.57 7.37
CA LEU A 46 -6.49 -1.96 7.71
C LEU A 46 -7.85 -2.43 7.17
N GLU A 47 -8.90 -1.63 7.30
CA GLU A 47 -10.23 -1.93 6.74
C GLU A 47 -10.19 -2.14 5.21
N ARG A 48 -9.37 -1.35 4.51
CA ARG A 48 -9.18 -1.47 3.06
C ARG A 48 -8.35 -2.70 2.68
N ILE A 49 -7.31 -3.01 3.45
CA ILE A 49 -6.42 -4.16 3.20
C ILE A 49 -7.09 -5.49 3.52
N GLU A 50 -7.93 -5.55 4.56
CA GLU A 50 -8.58 -6.78 5.00
C GLU A 50 -9.45 -7.42 3.90
N ASN A 51 -10.05 -6.59 3.04
CA ASN A 51 -10.88 -7.03 1.92
C ASN A 51 -10.15 -6.97 0.56
N ALA A 52 -8.86 -6.61 0.55
CA ALA A 52 -8.10 -6.44 -0.68
C ALA A 52 -7.35 -7.72 -1.05
N GLU A 53 -7.38 -8.07 -2.33
CA GLU A 53 -6.48 -9.07 -2.90
C GLU A 53 -5.03 -8.55 -2.92
N LEU A 54 -4.04 -9.44 -3.09
CA LEU A 54 -2.61 -9.07 -3.07
C LEU A 54 -2.29 -7.86 -3.96
N LYS A 55 -2.83 -7.84 -5.19
CA LYS A 55 -2.61 -6.75 -6.15
C LYS A 55 -3.27 -5.44 -5.72
N GLU A 56 -4.50 -5.51 -5.20
CA GLU A 56 -5.20 -4.36 -4.64
C GLU A 56 -4.50 -3.81 -3.39
N ALA A 57 -3.97 -4.69 -2.54
CA ALA A 57 -3.21 -4.32 -1.37
C ALA A 57 -1.94 -3.54 -1.75
N GLN A 58 -1.19 -4.01 -2.74
CA GLN A 58 -0.04 -3.29 -3.30
C GLN A 58 -0.46 -1.90 -3.82
N LEU A 59 -1.59 -1.80 -4.53
CA LEU A 59 -2.10 -0.52 -5.03
C LEU A 59 -2.51 0.45 -3.92
N ILE A 60 -3.16 -0.04 -2.87
CA ILE A 60 -3.56 0.76 -1.72
C ILE A 60 -2.32 1.36 -1.05
N MET A 61 -1.29 0.54 -0.82
CA MET A 61 0.00 0.99 -0.25
C MET A 61 0.71 1.99 -1.16
N ALA A 62 0.76 1.72 -2.46
CA ALA A 62 1.30 2.60 -3.49
C ALA A 62 0.63 3.99 -3.52
N LYS A 63 -0.70 4.04 -3.45
CA LYS A 63 -1.48 5.29 -3.42
C LYS A 63 -1.22 6.09 -2.15
N ILE A 64 -1.19 5.41 -0.99
CA ILE A 64 -1.01 6.04 0.32
C ILE A 64 0.40 6.64 0.46
N THR A 65 1.43 5.92 0.01
CA THR A 65 2.82 6.42 0.06
C THR A 65 3.06 7.58 -0.91
N GLY A 66 2.10 7.90 -1.78
CA GLY A 66 2.19 8.99 -2.73
C GLY A 66 3.10 8.71 -3.94
N ASN A 67 3.73 7.54 -3.99
CA ASN A 67 4.61 7.12 -5.10
C ASN A 67 3.84 6.91 -6.41
N PHE A 68 2.52 6.71 -6.32
CA PHE A 68 1.66 6.40 -7.47
C PHE A 68 0.50 7.40 -7.60
N LYS A 69 0.68 8.66 -7.18
CA LYS A 69 -0.33 9.73 -7.25
C LYS A 69 -0.87 10.00 -8.65
N HIS A 70 -0.12 9.66 -9.69
CA HIS A 70 -0.65 9.60 -11.05
C HIS A 70 -1.35 8.26 -11.25
N GLY A 71 -2.52 8.12 -10.63
CA GLY A 71 -3.51 7.20 -11.17
C GLY A 71 -3.72 7.59 -12.62
N ASN A 72 -3.58 6.62 -13.51
CA ASN A 72 -3.88 6.73 -14.93
C ASN A 72 -5.32 7.26 -15.10
N GLU A 73 -5.47 8.58 -15.20
CA GLU A 73 -6.66 9.25 -15.70
C GLU A 73 -6.69 9.02 -17.22
N LYS A 74 -7.38 7.95 -17.64
CA LYS A 74 -8.02 7.84 -18.95
C LYS A 74 -9.03 6.71 -18.95
#